data_AF-A0A4P9WBK3-F1
#
_entry.id   AF-A0A4P9WBK3-F1
#
_cell.length_a   1.000
_cell.length_b   1.000
_cell.length_c   1.000
_cell.angle_alpha   90.00
_cell.angle_beta   90.00
_cell.angle_gamma   90.00
#
_symmetry.space_group_name_H-M   'P 1'
#
loop_
_entity.id
_entity.type
_entity.pdbx_description
1 polymer ?
#
loop_
_entity_poly.entity_id
_entity_poly.type
_entity_poly.pdbx_seq_one_letter_code
_entity_poly.pdbx_strand_id
1 'polypeptide(L)'
;MQRTKLEQRCGLLSKQSNTYNNLGIALKRQSDKQLEQIRKLEEREKSLQQQLQTVERELAARTTACDAHQQKVAVYMRQLTDLKEKVAKAGAKYDNMSTILKKKTESVDSEADKARRAQEHVDVLKKKVEVLQKQETSVDSSLQKQVDQYKLLLKCSSCNDKFKSHVLLKCMHTFCKDCIDDMYASRQRKCPTCATAFARTDIREVYL
;
A
#
# COMPACT_ATOMS: atom_id res chain seq x y z
N MET A 1 -119.99 -71.26 -44.10
CA MET A 1 -119.79 -69.89 -43.57
C MET A 1 -118.93 -69.83 -42.30
N GLN A 2 -119.13 -70.66 -41.27
CA GLN A 2 -118.37 -70.57 -40.02
C GLN A 2 -116.86 -70.93 -40.16
N ARG A 3 -116.52 -71.93 -40.97
CA ARG A 3 -115.14 -72.34 -41.27
C ARG A 3 -114.29 -71.22 -41.90
N THR A 4 -114.85 -70.50 -42.87
CA THR A 4 -114.17 -69.37 -43.55
C THR A 4 -113.88 -68.19 -42.60
N LYS A 5 -114.77 -67.92 -41.63
CA LYS A 5 -114.55 -66.88 -40.61
C LYS A 5 -113.45 -67.26 -39.62
N LEU A 6 -113.38 -68.55 -39.26
CA LEU A 6 -112.31 -69.08 -38.40
C LEU A 6 -110.95 -69.03 -39.13
N GLU A 7 -110.89 -69.41 -40.40
CA GLU A 7 -109.69 -69.32 -41.25
C GLU A 7 -109.20 -67.86 -41.39
N GLN A 8 -110.12 -66.90 -41.61
CA GLN A 8 -109.78 -65.46 -41.63
C GLN A 8 -109.24 -64.96 -40.29
N ARG A 9 -109.86 -65.37 -39.17
CA ARG A 9 -109.40 -65.00 -37.82
C ARG A 9 -108.02 -65.59 -37.50
N CYS A 10 -107.78 -66.85 -37.85
CA CYS A 10 -106.46 -67.48 -37.71
C CYS A 10 -105.39 -66.76 -38.56
N GLY A 11 -105.73 -66.34 -39.78
CA GLY A 11 -104.83 -65.54 -40.63
C GLY A 11 -104.48 -64.16 -40.04
N LEU A 12 -105.45 -63.47 -39.43
CA LEU A 12 -105.22 -62.19 -38.74
C LEU A 12 -104.35 -62.35 -37.49
N LEU A 13 -104.61 -63.36 -36.67
CA LEU A 13 -103.80 -63.67 -35.48
C LEU A 13 -102.38 -64.08 -35.85
N SER A 14 -102.20 -64.85 -36.94
CA SER A 14 -100.88 -65.20 -37.48
C SER A 14 -100.12 -63.95 -37.95
N LYS A 15 -100.78 -63.03 -38.67
CA LYS A 15 -100.19 -61.73 -39.05
C LYS A 15 -99.79 -60.90 -37.83
N GLN A 16 -100.65 -60.80 -36.81
CA GLN A 16 -100.33 -60.11 -35.57
C GLN A 16 -99.13 -60.75 -34.85
N SER A 17 -99.11 -62.07 -34.72
CA SER A 17 -97.99 -62.82 -34.15
C SER A 17 -96.68 -62.52 -34.90
N ASN A 18 -96.72 -62.51 -36.24
CA ASN A 18 -95.55 -62.18 -37.05
C ASN A 18 -95.10 -60.72 -36.85
N THR A 19 -96.02 -59.76 -36.73
CA THR A 19 -95.67 -58.37 -36.44
C THR A 19 -95.05 -58.20 -35.05
N TYR A 20 -95.58 -58.86 -34.03
CA TYR A 20 -95.01 -58.83 -32.67
C TYR A 20 -93.64 -59.49 -32.64
N ASN A 21 -93.45 -60.61 -33.35
CA ASN A 21 -92.15 -61.26 -33.48
C ASN A 21 -91.12 -60.35 -34.15
N ASN A 22 -91.48 -59.68 -35.26
CA ASN A 22 -90.60 -58.74 -35.95
C ASN A 22 -90.25 -57.53 -35.08
N LEU A 23 -91.21 -56.98 -34.33
CA LEU A 23 -90.98 -55.91 -33.38
C LEU A 23 -90.04 -56.36 -32.25
N GLY A 24 -90.23 -57.56 -31.71
CA GLY A 24 -89.34 -58.14 -30.70
C GLY A 24 -87.90 -58.28 -31.19
N ILE A 25 -87.70 -58.71 -32.44
CA ILE A 25 -86.36 -58.79 -33.06
C ILE A 25 -85.75 -57.38 -33.23
N ALA A 26 -86.54 -56.40 -33.67
CA ALA A 26 -86.07 -55.03 -33.85
C ALA A 26 -85.66 -54.38 -32.51
N LEU A 27 -86.49 -54.54 -31.47
CA LEU A 27 -86.18 -54.06 -30.12
C LEU A 27 -84.95 -54.75 -29.53
N LYS A 28 -84.79 -56.06 -29.74
CA LYS A 28 -83.58 -56.79 -29.32
C LYS A 28 -82.32 -56.24 -29.99
N ARG A 29 -82.35 -56.05 -31.32
CA ARG A 29 -81.22 -55.45 -32.06
C ARG A 29 -80.91 -54.03 -31.58
N GLN A 30 -81.93 -53.23 -31.26
CA GLN A 30 -81.75 -51.90 -30.71
C GLN A 30 -81.12 -51.94 -29.31
N SER A 31 -81.60 -52.83 -28.44
CA SER A 31 -81.05 -53.06 -27.10
C SER A 31 -79.59 -53.50 -27.18
N ASP A 32 -79.24 -54.43 -28.06
CA ASP A 32 -77.86 -54.91 -28.25
C ASP A 32 -76.94 -53.77 -28.71
N LYS A 33 -77.41 -52.90 -29.64
CA LYS A 33 -76.67 -51.72 -30.09
C LYS A 33 -76.47 -50.69 -28.97
N GLN A 34 -77.49 -50.48 -28.13
CA GLN A 34 -77.39 -49.58 -26.98
C GLN A 34 -76.40 -50.11 -25.94
N LEU A 35 -76.43 -51.41 -25.62
CA LEU A 35 -75.47 -52.03 -24.70
C LEU A 35 -74.03 -51.89 -25.19
N GLU A 36 -73.79 -52.09 -26.48
CA GLU A 36 -72.46 -51.89 -27.07
C GLU A 36 -72.02 -50.42 -27.01
N GLN A 37 -72.93 -49.48 -27.20
CA GLN A 37 -72.62 -48.05 -27.05
C GLN A 37 -72.32 -47.69 -25.60
N ILE A 38 -73.05 -48.25 -24.64
CA ILE A 38 -72.80 -48.06 -23.19
C ILE A 38 -71.40 -48.56 -22.83
N ARG A 39 -71.03 -49.78 -23.25
CA ARG A 39 -69.68 -50.32 -23.02
C ARG A 39 -68.56 -49.40 -23.53
N LYS A 40 -68.72 -48.87 -24.75
CA LYS A 40 -67.76 -47.91 -25.32
C LYS A 40 -67.66 -46.61 -24.53
N LEU A 41 -68.79 -46.13 -23.99
CA LEU A 41 -68.80 -44.94 -23.14
C LEU A 41 -68.13 -45.20 -21.80
N GLU A 42 -68.38 -46.35 -21.17
CA GLU A 42 -67.75 -46.78 -19.91
C GLU A 42 -66.22 -46.93 -20.06
N GLU A 43 -65.76 -47.55 -21.17
CA GLU A 43 -64.32 -47.66 -21.47
C GLU A 43 -63.69 -46.27 -21.68
N ARG A 44 -64.38 -45.36 -22.38
CA ARG A 44 -63.91 -43.99 -22.58
C ARG A 44 -63.87 -43.21 -21.28
N GLU A 45 -64.90 -43.33 -20.44
CA GLU A 45 -64.96 -42.70 -19.12
C GLU A 45 -63.79 -43.17 -18.24
N LYS A 46 -63.56 -44.48 -18.18
CA LYS A 46 -62.43 -45.06 -17.44
C LYS A 46 -61.08 -44.54 -17.95
N SER A 47 -60.90 -44.44 -19.28
CA SER A 47 -59.69 -43.89 -19.89
C SER A 47 -59.49 -42.42 -19.54
N LEU A 48 -60.55 -41.59 -19.64
CA LEU A 48 -60.51 -40.19 -19.28
C LEU A 48 -60.22 -39.99 -17.78
N GLN A 49 -60.77 -40.83 -16.91
CA GLN A 49 -60.52 -40.77 -15.47
C GLN A 49 -59.06 -41.10 -15.13
N GLN A 50 -58.44 -42.06 -15.83
CA GLN A 50 -57.01 -42.35 -15.70
C GLN A 50 -56.13 -41.20 -16.20
N GLN A 51 -56.51 -40.56 -17.31
CA GLN A 51 -55.80 -39.39 -17.83
C GLN A 51 -55.90 -38.21 -16.85
N LEU A 52 -57.09 -37.94 -16.32
CA LEU A 52 -57.32 -36.88 -15.33
C LEU A 52 -56.43 -37.10 -14.10
N GLN A 53 -56.41 -38.31 -13.55
CA GLN A 53 -55.58 -38.63 -12.38
C GLN A 53 -54.08 -38.44 -12.67
N THR A 54 -53.64 -38.73 -13.90
CA THR A 54 -52.23 -38.52 -14.30
C THR A 54 -51.90 -37.03 -14.35
N VAL A 55 -52.74 -36.23 -14.99
CA VAL A 55 -52.56 -34.78 -15.09
C VAL A 55 -52.63 -34.10 -13.71
N GLU A 56 -53.52 -34.55 -12.83
CA GLU A 56 -53.60 -34.05 -11.45
C GLU A 56 -52.31 -34.30 -10.66
N ARG A 57 -51.72 -35.49 -10.79
CA ARG A 57 -50.42 -35.80 -10.16
C ARG A 57 -49.29 -34.96 -10.75
N GLU A 58 -49.26 -34.80 -12.07
CA GLU A 58 -48.26 -33.95 -12.73
C GLU A 58 -48.40 -32.49 -12.30
N LEU A 59 -49.62 -31.97 -12.22
CA LEU A 59 -49.88 -30.61 -11.75
C LEU A 59 -49.40 -30.43 -10.31
N ALA A 60 -49.72 -31.35 -9.40
CA ALA A 60 -49.25 -31.29 -8.02
C ALA A 60 -47.71 -31.30 -7.91
N ALA A 61 -47.05 -32.14 -8.71
CA ALA A 61 -45.59 -32.20 -8.77
C ALA A 61 -45.00 -30.89 -9.32
N ARG A 62 -45.60 -30.31 -10.35
CA ARG A 62 -45.16 -29.04 -10.95
C ARG A 62 -45.36 -27.85 -10.01
N THR A 63 -46.48 -27.80 -9.29
CA THR A 63 -46.74 -26.76 -8.27
C THR A 63 -45.67 -26.81 -7.18
N THR A 64 -45.41 -28.00 -6.61
CA THR A 64 -44.37 -28.18 -5.59
C THR A 64 -42.98 -27.77 -6.09
N ALA A 65 -42.64 -28.11 -7.34
CA ALA A 65 -41.39 -27.70 -7.95
C ALA A 65 -41.31 -26.17 -8.15
N CYS A 66 -42.41 -25.55 -8.59
CA CYS A 66 -42.50 -24.09 -8.76
C CYS A 66 -42.27 -23.37 -7.42
N ASP A 67 -42.92 -23.81 -6.35
CA ASP A 67 -42.77 -23.24 -5.01
C ASP A 67 -41.32 -23.36 -4.51
N ALA A 68 -40.69 -24.52 -4.72
CA ALA A 68 -39.28 -24.71 -4.38
C ALA A 68 -38.35 -23.78 -5.18
N HIS A 69 -38.65 -23.55 -6.46
CA HIS A 69 -37.89 -22.60 -7.29
C HIS A 69 -38.13 -21.15 -6.85
N GLN A 70 -39.34 -20.76 -6.49
CA GLN A 70 -39.65 -19.42 -5.96
C GLN A 70 -38.88 -19.16 -4.65
N GLN A 71 -38.82 -20.13 -3.74
CA GLN A 71 -38.02 -20.03 -2.52
C GLN A 71 -36.52 -19.86 -2.83
N LYS A 72 -35.97 -20.63 -3.79
CA LYS A 72 -34.57 -20.47 -4.23
C LYS A 72 -34.30 -19.10 -4.82
N VAL A 73 -35.21 -18.57 -5.63
CA VAL A 73 -35.10 -17.22 -6.20
C VAL A 73 -35.05 -16.17 -5.08
N ALA A 74 -35.89 -16.27 -4.06
CA ALA A 74 -35.87 -15.36 -2.91
C ALA A 74 -34.52 -15.42 -2.15
N VAL A 75 -33.97 -16.62 -1.95
CA VAL A 75 -32.65 -16.80 -1.33
C VAL A 75 -31.55 -16.17 -2.18
N TYR A 76 -31.52 -16.42 -3.49
CA TYR A 76 -30.52 -15.83 -4.39
C TYR A 76 -30.63 -14.31 -4.49
N MET A 77 -31.85 -13.75 -4.49
CA MET A 77 -32.04 -12.30 -4.42
C MET A 77 -31.43 -11.71 -3.14
N ARG A 78 -31.64 -12.36 -1.98
CA ARG A 78 -31.04 -11.93 -0.70
C ARG A 78 -29.52 -12.04 -0.70
N GLN A 79 -28.95 -13.09 -1.30
CA GLN A 79 -27.49 -13.21 -1.43
C GLN A 79 -26.92 -12.13 -2.35
N LEU A 80 -27.62 -11.80 -3.43
CA LEU A 80 -27.22 -10.77 -4.37
C LEU A 80 -27.24 -9.38 -3.74
N THR A 81 -28.22 -9.07 -2.89
CA THR A 81 -28.25 -7.80 -2.15
C THR A 81 -27.11 -7.71 -1.13
N ASP A 82 -26.85 -8.76 -0.35
CA ASP A 82 -25.74 -8.81 0.62
C ASP A 82 -24.38 -8.66 -0.07
N LEU A 83 -24.16 -9.36 -1.19
CA LEU A 83 -22.92 -9.23 -1.97
C LEU A 83 -22.74 -7.81 -2.54
N LYS A 84 -23.82 -7.19 -3.06
CA LYS A 84 -23.76 -5.80 -3.52
C LYS A 84 -23.37 -4.84 -2.40
N GLU A 85 -23.94 -5.01 -1.21
CA GLU A 85 -23.60 -4.18 -0.05
C GLU A 85 -22.14 -4.37 0.38
N LYS A 86 -21.64 -5.62 0.38
CA LYS A 86 -20.23 -5.92 0.66
C LYS A 86 -19.29 -5.28 -0.36
N VAL A 87 -19.62 -5.35 -1.64
CA VAL A 87 -18.85 -4.70 -2.71
C VAL A 87 -18.84 -3.18 -2.54
N ALA A 88 -19.99 -2.56 -2.26
CA ALA A 88 -20.07 -1.13 -2.02
C ALA A 88 -19.23 -0.69 -0.81
N LYS A 89 -19.30 -1.43 0.30
CA LYS A 89 -18.47 -1.19 1.50
C LYS A 89 -16.98 -1.35 1.21
N ALA A 90 -16.59 -2.36 0.44
CA ALA A 90 -15.20 -2.57 0.04
C ALA A 90 -14.70 -1.46 -0.88
N GLY A 91 -15.51 -1.02 -1.85
CA GLY A 91 -15.22 0.12 -2.73
C GLY A 91 -14.98 1.40 -1.94
N ALA A 92 -15.89 1.75 -1.02
CA ALA A 92 -15.73 2.94 -0.17
C ALA A 92 -14.46 2.88 0.70
N LYS A 93 -14.10 1.70 1.23
CA LYS A 93 -12.84 1.51 1.96
C LYS A 93 -11.61 1.71 1.06
N TYR A 94 -11.67 1.20 -0.17
CA TYR A 94 -10.60 1.36 -1.15
C TYR A 94 -10.41 2.83 -1.53
N ASP A 95 -11.48 3.57 -1.82
CA ASP A 95 -11.42 4.98 -2.17
C ASP A 95 -10.85 5.83 -1.03
N ASN A 96 -11.27 5.55 0.21
CA ASN A 96 -10.72 6.19 1.40
C ASN A 96 -9.22 5.90 1.56
N MET A 97 -8.83 4.63 1.43
CA MET A 97 -7.42 4.23 1.53
C MET A 97 -6.57 4.85 0.42
N SER A 98 -7.06 4.85 -0.82
CA SER A 98 -6.40 5.49 -1.96
C SER A 98 -6.18 6.98 -1.72
N THR A 99 -7.19 7.67 -1.18
CA THR A 99 -7.09 9.09 -0.81
C THR A 99 -6.05 9.33 0.28
N ILE A 100 -6.04 8.50 1.33
CA ILE A 100 -5.06 8.58 2.41
C ILE A 100 -3.64 8.33 1.87
N LEU A 101 -3.48 7.32 1.03
CA LEU A 101 -2.20 6.98 0.41
C LEU A 101 -1.66 8.15 -0.40
N LYS A 102 -2.47 8.75 -1.28
CA LYS A 102 -2.09 9.94 -2.08
C LYS A 102 -1.59 11.07 -1.20
N LYS A 103 -2.37 11.46 -0.16
CA LYS A 103 -1.98 12.51 0.78
C LYS A 103 -0.69 12.18 1.52
N LYS A 104 -0.49 10.92 1.90
CA LYS A 104 0.72 10.50 2.60
C LYS A 104 1.94 10.52 1.69
N THR A 105 1.80 10.08 0.44
CA THR A 105 2.84 10.19 -0.58
C THR A 105 3.24 11.65 -0.79
N GLU A 106 2.27 12.54 -1.03
CA GLU A 106 2.52 13.99 -1.17
C GLU A 106 3.25 14.59 0.05
N SER A 107 2.85 14.18 1.26
CA SER A 107 3.50 14.62 2.49
C SER A 107 4.94 14.10 2.61
N VAL A 108 5.20 12.85 2.24
CA VAL A 108 6.54 12.25 2.27
C VAL A 108 7.45 12.92 1.24
N ASP A 109 6.95 13.15 0.03
CA ASP A 109 7.69 13.84 -1.03
C ASP A 109 8.05 15.27 -0.61
N SER A 110 7.10 16.01 -0.03
CA SER A 110 7.34 17.35 0.49
C SER A 110 8.39 17.36 1.61
N GLU A 111 8.34 16.40 2.52
CA GLU A 111 9.30 16.33 3.63
C GLU A 111 10.69 15.91 3.15
N ALA A 112 10.77 15.00 2.17
CA ALA A 112 12.02 14.62 1.52
C ALA A 112 12.68 15.83 0.83
N ASP A 113 11.89 16.66 0.14
CA ASP A 113 12.39 17.89 -0.49
C ASP A 113 12.89 18.92 0.54
N LYS A 114 12.18 19.10 1.65
CA LYS A 114 12.65 19.98 2.75
C LYS A 114 13.94 19.46 3.37
N ALA A 115 14.02 18.16 3.65
CA ALA A 115 15.20 17.51 4.22
C ALA A 115 16.41 17.68 3.28
N ARG A 116 16.22 17.50 1.96
CA ARG A 116 17.26 17.74 0.96
C ARG A 116 17.77 19.18 0.98
N ARG A 117 16.87 20.17 0.99
CA ARG A 117 17.26 21.60 1.07
C ARG A 117 17.99 21.92 2.38
N ALA A 118 17.50 21.39 3.50
CA ALA A 118 18.16 21.57 4.79
C ALA A 118 19.58 20.97 4.79
N GLN A 119 19.76 19.79 4.18
CA GLN A 119 21.07 19.17 4.02
C GLN A 119 22.01 20.01 3.15
N GLU A 120 21.52 20.56 2.03
CA GLU A 120 22.30 21.49 1.18
C GLU A 120 22.76 22.72 1.97
N HIS A 121 21.89 23.30 2.81
CA HIS A 121 22.26 24.42 3.70
C HIS A 121 23.31 24.03 4.73
N VAL A 122 23.17 22.85 5.35
CA VAL A 122 24.15 22.31 6.30
C VAL A 122 25.51 22.15 5.64
N ASP A 123 25.56 21.61 4.42
CA ASP A 123 26.82 21.39 3.70
C ASP A 123 27.50 22.70 3.32
N VAL A 124 26.73 23.72 2.91
CA VAL A 124 27.24 25.07 2.66
C VAL A 124 27.81 25.70 3.94
N LEU A 125 27.09 25.59 5.06
CA LEU A 125 27.55 26.12 6.35
C LEU A 125 28.81 25.40 6.83
N LYS A 126 28.86 24.07 6.71
CA LYS A 126 30.07 23.29 7.04
C LYS A 126 31.28 23.77 6.24
N LYS A 127 31.14 23.95 4.92
CA LYS A 127 32.23 24.50 4.08
C LYS A 127 32.64 25.90 4.51
N LYS A 128 31.70 26.78 4.85
CA LYS A 128 32.01 28.13 5.36
C LYS A 128 32.79 28.07 6.68
N VAL A 129 32.37 27.20 7.60
CA VAL A 129 33.07 26.98 8.87
C VAL A 129 34.50 26.48 8.63
N GLU A 130 34.70 25.51 7.74
CA GLU A 130 36.04 25.01 7.40
C GLU A 130 36.94 26.09 6.81
N VAL A 131 36.41 26.96 5.93
CA VAL A 131 37.17 28.08 5.35
C VAL A 131 37.57 29.09 6.43
N LEU A 132 36.64 29.47 7.31
CA LEU A 132 36.90 30.40 8.40
C LEU A 132 37.94 29.84 9.37
N GLN A 133 37.83 28.56 9.75
CA GLN A 133 38.82 27.89 10.61
C GLN A 133 40.23 27.85 9.99
N LYS A 134 40.32 27.60 8.67
CA LYS A 134 41.61 27.64 7.94
C LYS A 134 42.19 29.06 7.87
N GLN A 135 41.36 30.08 7.69
CA GLN A 135 41.80 31.47 7.73
C GLN A 135 42.29 31.86 9.13
N GLU A 136 41.57 31.49 10.18
CA GLU A 136 41.93 31.78 11.56
C GLU A 136 43.29 31.16 11.93
N THR A 137 43.49 29.87 11.62
CA THR A 137 44.78 29.18 11.84
C THR A 137 45.92 29.74 10.98
N SER A 138 45.64 30.16 9.75
CA SER A 138 46.62 30.84 8.89
C SER A 138 47.09 32.16 9.50
N VAL A 139 46.15 33.01 9.93
CA VAL A 139 46.44 34.31 10.54
C VAL A 139 47.22 34.12 11.83
N ASP A 140 46.79 33.20 12.69
CA ASP A 140 47.45 32.89 13.95
C ASP A 140 48.90 32.40 13.73
N SER A 141 49.12 31.53 12.75
CA SER A 141 50.48 31.08 12.39
C SER A 141 51.38 32.21 11.87
N SER A 142 50.80 33.18 11.15
CA SER A 142 51.54 34.33 10.61
C SER A 142 51.90 35.31 11.72
N LEU A 143 50.98 35.58 12.64
CA LEU A 143 51.22 36.41 13.81
C LEU A 143 52.26 35.75 14.73
N GLN A 144 52.15 34.44 14.97
CA GLN A 144 53.11 33.72 15.79
C GLN A 144 54.54 33.76 15.20
N LYS A 145 54.68 33.60 13.88
CA LYS A 145 55.97 33.77 13.19
C LYS A 145 56.55 35.18 13.35
N GLN A 146 55.72 36.21 13.25
CA GLN A 146 56.17 37.59 13.47
C GLN A 146 56.61 37.82 14.92
N VAL A 147 55.85 37.30 15.89
CA VAL A 147 56.22 37.34 17.32
C VAL A 147 57.55 36.64 17.57
N ASP A 148 57.78 35.47 16.98
CA ASP A 148 59.02 34.72 17.15
C ASP A 148 60.22 35.42 16.49
N GLN A 149 60.01 36.06 15.32
CA GLN A 149 61.03 36.92 14.69
C GLN A 149 61.41 38.11 15.58
N TYR A 150 60.42 38.81 16.16
CA TYR A 150 60.70 39.91 17.08
C TYR A 150 61.39 39.45 18.36
N LYS A 151 61.00 38.30 18.92
CA LYS A 151 61.69 37.70 20.08
C LYS A 151 63.14 37.38 19.78
N LEU A 152 63.46 36.88 18.58
CA LEU A 152 64.84 36.55 18.19
C LEU A 152 65.75 37.78 18.20
N LEU A 153 65.25 38.95 17.80
CA LEU A 153 66.03 40.20 17.83
C LEU A 153 66.45 40.61 19.24
N LEU A 154 65.65 40.26 20.25
CA LEU A 154 65.90 40.55 21.66
C LEU A 154 66.83 39.51 22.31
N LYS A 155 67.04 38.35 21.69
CA LYS A 155 67.95 37.31 22.20
C LYS A 155 69.41 37.65 21.94
N CYS A 156 70.28 37.22 22.85
CA CYS A 156 71.73 37.34 22.77
C CYS A 156 72.24 36.61 21.52
N SER A 157 72.98 37.30 20.65
CA SER A 157 73.51 36.70 19.42
C SER A 157 74.61 35.67 19.65
N SER A 158 75.17 35.59 20.86
CA SER A 158 76.22 34.62 21.19
C SER A 158 75.68 33.26 21.59
N CYS A 159 74.53 33.19 22.27
CA CYS A 159 73.93 31.91 22.70
C CYS A 159 72.57 31.63 22.04
N ASN A 160 71.94 32.63 21.41
CA ASN A 160 70.61 32.58 20.82
C ASN A 160 69.49 32.08 21.76
N ASP A 161 69.74 32.13 23.07
CA ASP A 161 68.87 31.56 24.08
C ASP A 161 68.32 32.65 25.01
N LYS A 162 69.21 33.31 25.74
CA LYS A 162 68.88 34.32 26.76
C LYS A 162 68.70 35.71 26.15
N PHE A 163 67.88 36.55 26.77
CA PHE A 163 67.69 37.94 26.34
C PHE A 163 68.96 38.77 26.53
N LYS A 164 69.12 39.76 25.65
CA LYS A 164 70.14 40.80 25.75
C LYS A 164 69.94 41.60 27.04
N SER A 165 71.01 41.77 27.81
CA SER A 165 70.98 42.53 29.06
C SER A 165 72.24 43.36 29.31
N HIS A 166 73.32 43.14 28.57
CA HIS A 166 74.59 43.83 28.78
C HIS A 166 75.18 44.29 27.45
N VAL A 167 75.58 45.56 27.37
CA VAL A 167 76.18 46.20 26.20
C VAL A 167 77.67 46.44 26.39
N LEU A 168 78.43 46.25 25.31
CA LEU A 168 79.84 46.64 25.24
C LEU A 168 79.96 48.06 24.68
N LEU A 169 80.31 49.03 25.53
CA LEU A 169 80.29 50.45 25.18
C LEU A 169 81.21 50.84 24.00
N LYS A 170 82.26 50.07 23.74
CA LYS A 170 83.20 50.34 22.64
C LYS A 170 82.64 50.07 21.25
N CYS A 171 81.71 49.13 21.12
CA CYS A 171 81.15 48.72 19.83
C CYS A 171 79.62 48.62 19.82
N MET A 172 78.96 48.92 20.94
CA MET A 172 77.51 48.89 21.17
C MET A 172 76.82 47.54 20.90
N HIS A 173 77.58 46.47 20.70
CA HIS A 173 77.01 45.13 20.63
C HIS A 173 76.54 44.67 22.00
N THR A 174 75.32 44.11 22.03
CA THR A 174 74.60 43.74 23.25
C THR A 174 74.41 42.22 23.30
N PHE A 175 74.68 41.64 24.47
CA PHE A 175 74.65 40.21 24.75
C PHE A 175 73.94 39.95 26.09
N CYS A 176 73.71 38.69 26.44
CA CYS A 176 73.26 38.35 27.78
C CYS A 176 74.43 38.41 28.77
N LYS A 177 74.10 38.61 30.05
CA LYS A 177 75.06 38.63 31.16
C LYS A 177 75.99 37.42 31.14
N ASP A 178 75.41 36.22 31.03
CA ASP A 178 76.17 34.97 31.14
C ASP A 178 77.24 34.83 30.04
N CYS A 179 76.91 35.19 28.79
CA CYS A 179 77.92 35.17 27.73
C CYS A 179 79.03 36.20 27.95
N ILE A 180 78.70 37.39 28.48
CA ILE A 180 79.71 38.39 28.83
C ILE A 180 80.61 37.87 29.96
N ASP A 181 80.02 37.28 31.00
CA ASP A 181 80.74 36.76 32.16
C ASP A 181 81.63 35.57 31.77
N ASP A 182 81.14 34.65 30.94
CA ASP A 182 81.89 33.49 30.42
C ASP A 182 83.11 33.92 29.59
N MET A 183 82.95 34.90 28.70
CA MET A 183 84.07 35.46 27.92
C MET A 183 85.09 36.15 28.81
N TYR A 184 84.61 36.84 29.86
CA TYR A 184 85.47 37.53 30.79
C TYR A 184 86.29 36.55 31.64
N ALA A 185 85.65 35.47 32.11
CA ALA A 185 86.27 34.39 32.88
C ALA A 185 87.29 33.59 32.04
N SER A 186 86.94 33.26 30.80
CA SER A 186 87.80 32.51 29.86
C SER A 186 88.95 33.35 29.24
N ARG A 187 89.10 34.62 29.65
CA ARG A 187 90.09 35.59 29.12
C ARG A 187 89.97 35.88 27.62
N GLN A 188 88.87 35.51 26.97
CA GLN A 188 88.56 35.80 25.57
C GLN A 188 87.89 37.18 25.43
N ARG A 189 88.61 38.24 25.82
CA ARG A 189 88.08 39.62 25.95
C ARG A 189 87.94 40.37 24.63
N LYS A 190 87.29 39.76 23.64
CA LYS A 190 86.97 40.33 22.32
C LYS A 190 85.49 40.15 22.03
N CYS A 191 84.83 41.16 21.49
CA CYS A 191 83.42 41.09 21.14
C CYS A 191 83.14 39.96 20.13
N PRO A 192 82.17 39.05 20.37
CA PRO A 192 81.82 37.97 19.45
C PRO A 192 81.39 38.45 18.06
N THR A 193 80.78 39.64 17.98
CA THR A 193 80.24 40.17 16.72
C THR A 193 81.30 40.87 15.86
N CYS A 194 82.23 41.63 16.46
CA CYS A 194 83.14 42.50 15.72
C CYS A 194 84.62 42.41 16.15
N ALA A 195 84.95 41.48 17.05
CA ALA A 195 86.29 41.22 17.59
C ALA A 195 86.98 42.40 18.31
N THR A 196 86.30 43.53 18.53
CA THR A 196 86.81 44.67 19.30
C THR A 196 87.11 44.25 20.75
N ALA A 197 88.31 44.56 21.25
CA ALA A 197 88.70 44.26 22.62
C ALA A 197 87.97 45.15 23.63
N PHE A 198 87.56 44.58 24.76
CA PHE A 198 86.83 45.29 25.82
C PHE A 198 87.40 45.00 27.22
N ALA A 199 87.27 45.96 28.13
CA ALA A 199 87.64 45.87 29.53
C ALA A 199 86.39 45.82 30.43
N ARG A 200 86.57 45.58 31.73
CA ARG A 200 85.44 45.50 32.69
C ARG A 200 84.65 46.80 32.77
N THR A 201 85.32 47.94 32.61
CA THR A 201 84.73 49.28 32.58
C THR A 201 83.84 49.53 31.36
N ASP A 202 84.02 48.73 30.31
CA ASP A 202 83.32 48.88 29.03
C ASP A 202 82.01 48.08 28.99
N ILE A 203 81.66 47.37 30.08
CA ILE A 203 80.46 46.56 30.19
C ILE A 203 79.41 47.34 30.99
N ARG A 204 78.22 47.52 30.43
CA ARG A 204 77.07 48.13 31.11
C ARG A 204 75.83 47.26 30.97
N GLU A 205 75.05 47.20 32.04
CA GLU A 205 73.73 46.58 32.00
C GLU A 205 72.74 47.50 31.29
N VAL A 206 71.85 46.91 30.51
CA VAL A 206 70.79 47.56 29.75
C VAL A 206 69.46 46.85 29.99
N TYR A 207 68.38 47.64 30.02
CA TYR A 207 67.01 47.18 30.23
C TYR A 207 66.24 47.49 28.94
N LEU A 208 65.66 46.46 28.32
CA LEU A 208 64.97 46.50 27.03
C LEU A 208 63.46 46.43 27.19
#